data_AF-A0A151K374-F1
#
_entry.id   AF-A0A151K374-F1
#
_cell.length_a   1.000
_cell.length_b   1.000
_cell.length_c   1.000
_cell.angle_alpha   90.00
_cell.angle_beta   90.00
_cell.angle_gamma   90.00
#
_symmetry.space_group_name_H-M   'P 1'
#
loop_
_entity.id
_entity.type
_entity.pdbx_description
1 polymer ?
#
loop_
_entity_poly.entity_id
_entity_poly.type
_entity_poly.pdbx_seq_one_letter_code
_entity_poly.pdbx_strand_id
1 'polypeptide(L)'
;LIGYYPAKYDSRTLGDIVKHLNNTAGVYKIISVINRAKFIDDAFHLMINRQLDASAFWNIAKLLSQETNFIVWYPMIKVFEYMSITIPLSREEIKFIDIMVMSNRCHI
;
A
#
# COMPACT_ATOMS: atom_id res chain seq x y z
N LEU A 1 19.76 -10.24 -9.18
CA LEU A 1 20.60 -9.53 -8.18
C LEU A 1 19.76 -8.42 -7.58
N ILE A 2 19.55 -8.52 -6.26
CA ILE A 2 18.62 -7.73 -5.47
C ILE A 2 19.31 -6.42 -5.12
N GLY A 3 18.85 -5.31 -5.70
CA GLY A 3 19.24 -3.96 -5.31
C GLY A 3 18.18 -3.36 -4.39
N TYR A 4 18.37 -3.47 -3.08
CA TYR A 4 17.70 -2.63 -2.09
C TYR A 4 18.39 -1.26 -2.08
N TYR A 5 18.01 -0.39 -3.01
CA TYR A 5 18.24 1.04 -2.86
C TYR A 5 16.87 1.70 -2.75
N PRO A 6 16.55 2.40 -1.64
CA PRO A 6 15.41 3.30 -1.63
C PRO A 6 15.73 4.41 -2.63
N ALA A 7 15.19 4.29 -3.84
CA ALA A 7 15.23 5.37 -4.81
C ALA A 7 14.47 6.53 -4.17
N LYS A 8 15.19 7.61 -3.80
CA LYS A 8 14.59 8.86 -3.35
C LYS A 8 13.80 9.43 -4.52
N TYR A 9 12.54 9.04 -4.65
CA TYR A 9 11.61 9.71 -5.55
C TYR A 9 11.33 11.09 -4.94
N ASP A 10 11.68 12.15 -5.67
CA ASP A 10 11.16 13.47 -5.36
C ASP A 10 9.62 13.43 -5.46
N SER A 11 8.94 14.12 -4.56
CA SER A 11 7.49 14.32 -4.54
C SER A 11 6.89 14.62 -5.93
N ARG A 12 7.63 15.37 -6.76
CA ARG A 12 7.27 15.67 -8.16
C ARG A 12 7.34 14.45 -9.07
N THR A 13 8.41 13.67 -8.98
CA THR A 13 8.58 12.43 -9.76
C THR A 13 7.51 11.41 -9.43
N LEU A 14 7.12 11.31 -8.15
CA LEU A 14 6.02 10.46 -7.72
C LEU A 14 4.69 10.91 -8.35
N GLY A 15 4.38 12.21 -8.30
CA GLY A 15 3.17 12.78 -8.89
C GLY A 15 3.05 12.57 -10.41
N ASP A 16 4.16 12.70 -11.14
CA ASP A 16 4.20 12.47 -12.58
C ASP A 16 4.01 10.98 -12.92
N ILE A 17 4.57 10.06 -12.11
CA ILE A 17 4.32 8.61 -12.24
C ILE A 17 2.85 8.30 -12.00
N VAL A 18 2.22 8.90 -10.98
CA VAL A 18 0.78 8.71 -10.69
C VAL A 18 -0.09 9.20 -11.83
N LYS A 19 0.21 10.39 -12.35
CA LYS A 19 -0.52 10.97 -13.47
C LYS A 19 -0.39 10.09 -14.71
N HIS A 20 0.80 9.56 -14.98
CA HIS A 20 1.00 8.61 -16.07
C HIS A 20 0.25 7.29 -15.86
N LEU A 21 0.31 6.71 -14.66
CA LEU A 21 -0.34 5.43 -14.36
C LEU A 21 -1.87 5.51 -14.38
N ASN A 22 -2.44 6.60 -13.87
CA ASN A 22 -3.89 6.83 -13.90
C ASN A 22 -4.40 7.08 -15.33
N ASN A 23 -3.61 7.76 -16.18
CA ASN A 23 -3.99 8.05 -17.57
C ASN A 23 -3.82 6.85 -18.52
N THR A 24 -3.16 5.78 -18.08
CA THR A 24 -2.88 4.60 -18.92
C THR A 24 -3.38 3.31 -18.27
N ALA A 25 -4.68 3.28 -17.94
CA ALA A 25 -5.36 2.09 -17.44
C ALA A 25 -5.01 0.87 -18.33
N GLY A 26 -4.31 -0.11 -17.75
CA GLY A 26 -3.77 -1.31 -18.41
C GLY A 26 -2.25 -1.33 -18.65
N VAL A 27 -1.58 -0.18 -18.78
CA VAL A 27 -0.13 -0.07 -19.04
C VAL A 27 0.71 -0.26 -17.77
N TYR A 28 0.10 -0.11 -16.58
CA TYR A 28 0.75 -0.43 -15.31
C TYR A 28 1.27 -1.88 -15.24
N LYS A 29 0.69 -2.80 -16.03
CA LYS A 29 1.15 -4.20 -16.12
C LYS A 29 2.57 -4.33 -16.71
N ILE A 30 3.06 -3.31 -17.43
CA ILE A 30 4.45 -3.26 -17.93
C ILE A 30 5.43 -3.09 -16.77
N ILE A 31 5.03 -2.38 -15.71
CA ILE A 31 5.83 -2.24 -14.50
C ILE A 31 5.79 -3.57 -13.75
N SER A 32 6.92 -4.04 -13.24
CA SER A 32 6.93 -5.31 -12.48
C SER A 32 6.03 -5.25 -11.24
N VAL A 33 5.46 -6.40 -10.88
CA VAL A 33 4.65 -6.57 -9.66
C VAL A 33 5.39 -6.03 -8.42
N ILE A 34 6.69 -6.31 -8.32
CA ILE A 34 7.54 -5.87 -7.21
C ILE A 34 7.66 -4.34 -7.17
N ASN A 35 7.84 -3.68 -8.32
CA ASN A 35 7.98 -2.23 -8.36
C ASN A 35 6.67 -1.53 -8.00
N ARG A 36 5.51 -2.08 -8.40
CA ARG A 36 4.20 -1.54 -8.00
C ARG A 36 3.95 -1.69 -6.50
N ALA A 37 4.32 -2.83 -5.92
CA ALA A 37 4.25 -3.03 -4.47
C ALA A 37 5.12 -2.01 -3.73
N LYS A 38 6.39 -1.86 -4.15
CA LYS A 38 7.31 -0.85 -3.58
C LYS A 38 6.77 0.57 -3.69
N PHE A 39 6.13 0.92 -4.81
CA PHE A 39 5.57 2.24 -5.01
C PHE A 39 4.52 2.62 -3.96
N ILE A 40 3.64 1.68 -3.61
CA ILE A 40 2.60 1.89 -2.59
C ILE A 40 3.23 1.99 -1.20
N ASP A 41 4.20 1.12 -0.91
CA ASP A 41 4.96 1.09 0.35
C ASP A 41 5.72 2.40 0.58
N ASP A 42 6.48 2.85 -0.41
CA ASP A 42 7.23 4.11 -0.39
C ASP A 42 6.28 5.31 -0.23
N ALA A 43 5.16 5.34 -0.96
CA ALA A 43 4.18 6.42 -0.85
C ALA A 43 3.58 6.51 0.57
N PHE A 44 3.32 5.36 1.20
CA PHE A 44 2.86 5.32 2.59
C PHE A 44 3.94 5.82 3.56
N HIS A 45 5.19 5.36 3.39
CA HIS A 45 6.33 5.81 4.19
C HIS A 45 6.55 7.33 4.10
N LEU A 46 6.44 7.90 2.91
CA LEU A 46 6.51 9.35 2.71
C LEU A 46 5.35 10.07 3.42
N MET A 47 4.15 9.52 3.37
CA MET A 47 2.97 10.10 4.02
C MET A 47 3.13 10.14 5.54
N ILE A 48 3.52 9.03 6.19
CA ILE A 48 3.71 9.00 7.65
C ILE A 48 4.85 9.91 8.11
N ASN A 49 5.87 10.12 7.26
CA ASN A 49 6.98 11.04 7.50
C ASN A 49 6.62 12.50 7.18
N ARG A 50 5.37 12.81 6.82
CA ARG A 50 4.87 14.15 6.43
C ARG A 50 5.59 14.75 5.21
N GLN A 51 6.13 13.91 4.35
CA GLN A 51 6.79 14.28 3.09
C GLN A 51 5.86 14.15 1.88
N LEU A 52 4.71 13.51 2.06
CA LEU A 52 3.64 13.39 1.07
C LEU A 52 2.29 13.67 1.73
N ASP A 53 1.45 14.48 1.09
CA ASP A 53 0.10 14.74 1.59
C ASP A 53 -0.74 13.46 1.58
N ALA A 54 -1.55 13.26 2.63
CA ALA A 54 -2.43 12.09 2.73
C ALA A 54 -3.41 11.99 1.54
N SER A 55 -3.88 13.13 1.02
CA SER A 55 -4.72 13.16 -0.18
C SER A 55 -3.98 12.67 -1.44
N ALA A 56 -2.68 12.97 -1.56
CA ALA A 56 -1.84 12.47 -2.64
C ALA A 56 -1.61 10.96 -2.52
N PHE A 57 -1.37 10.47 -1.30
CA PHE A 57 -1.32 9.02 -1.03
C PHE A 57 -2.62 8.31 -1.42
N TRP A 58 -3.80 8.83 -1.05
CA TRP A 58 -5.06 8.19 -1.44
C TRP A 58 -5.32 8.23 -2.95
N ASN A 59 -4.83 9.26 -3.65
CA ASN A 59 -4.87 9.28 -5.11
C ASN A 59 -3.95 8.22 -5.75
N ILE A 60 -2.82 7.89 -5.12
CA ILE A 60 -1.97 6.76 -5.49
C ILE A 60 -2.69 5.44 -5.22
N ALA A 61 -3.29 5.29 -4.04
CA ALA A 61 -3.99 4.08 -3.62
C ALA A 61 -5.13 3.69 -4.57
N LYS A 62 -5.74 4.64 -5.29
CA LYS A 62 -6.74 4.36 -6.33
C LYS A 62 -6.23 3.42 -7.42
N LEU A 63 -4.91 3.36 -7.67
CA LEU A 63 -4.30 2.42 -8.63
C LEU A 63 -4.58 0.96 -8.25
N LEU A 64 -4.75 0.66 -6.96
CA LEU A 64 -5.08 -0.69 -6.50
C LEU A 64 -6.47 -1.16 -6.94
N SER A 65 -7.40 -0.25 -7.28
CA SER A 65 -8.73 -0.63 -7.78
C SER A 65 -8.67 -1.47 -9.06
N GLN A 66 -7.58 -1.35 -9.82
CA GLN A 66 -7.33 -2.10 -11.05
C GLN A 66 -6.35 -3.27 -10.85
N GLU A 67 -5.85 -3.47 -9.64
CA GLU A 67 -4.83 -4.46 -9.35
C GLU A 67 -5.45 -5.75 -8.81
N THR A 68 -5.08 -6.89 -9.38
CA THR A 68 -5.53 -8.21 -8.92
C THR A 68 -4.41 -9.01 -8.26
N ASN A 69 -3.16 -8.57 -8.38
CA ASN A 69 -2.03 -9.30 -7.84
C ASN A 69 -1.88 -9.04 -6.33
N PHE A 70 -1.98 -10.11 -5.53
CA PHE A 70 -1.87 -10.07 -4.08
C PHE A 70 -0.56 -9.40 -3.57
N ILE A 71 0.56 -9.58 -4.27
CA ILE A 71 1.85 -9.00 -3.86
C ILE A 71 1.79 -7.48 -3.86
N VAL A 72 1.05 -6.87 -4.78
CA VAL A 72 0.86 -5.42 -4.86
C VAL A 72 -0.12 -4.92 -3.79
N TRP A 73 -1.07 -5.75 -3.38
CA TRP A 73 -2.01 -5.44 -2.30
C TRP A 73 -1.37 -5.54 -0.90
N TYR A 74 -0.33 -6.35 -0.74
CA TYR A 74 0.30 -6.60 0.57
C TYR A 74 0.74 -5.31 1.31
N PRO A 75 1.42 -4.34 0.67
CA PRO A 75 1.69 -3.04 1.30
C PRO A 75 0.43 -2.33 1.83
N MET A 76 -0.67 -2.35 1.08
CA MET A 76 -1.92 -1.71 1.52
C MET A 76 -2.55 -2.42 2.72
N ILE A 77 -2.40 -3.75 2.83
CA ILE A 77 -2.81 -4.49 4.03
C ILE A 77 -2.00 -4.03 5.24
N LYS A 78 -0.68 -3.83 5.09
CA LYS A 78 0.17 -3.27 6.16
C LYS A 78 -0.24 -1.85 6.55
N VAL A 79 -0.68 -1.03 5.58
CA VAL A 79 -1.24 0.30 5.85
C VAL A 79 -2.49 0.21 6.72
N PHE A 80 -3.43 -0.68 6.39
CA PHE A 80 -4.64 -0.87 7.20
C PHE A 80 -4.33 -1.41 8.60
N GLU A 81 -3.36 -2.32 8.73
CA GLU A 81 -2.87 -2.80 10.02
C GLU A 81 -2.24 -1.68 10.85
N TYR A 82 -1.48 -0.77 10.23
CA TYR A 82 -0.95 0.40 10.92
C TYR A 82 -2.06 1.34 11.37
N MET A 83 -3.05 1.60 10.49
CA MET A 83 -4.17 2.49 10.80
C MET A 83 -5.12 1.88 11.85
N SER A 84 -5.24 0.56 11.93
CA SER A 84 -6.13 -0.10 12.90
C SER A 84 -5.71 0.18 14.35
N ILE A 85 -4.43 0.43 14.61
CA ILE A 85 -3.91 0.84 15.93
C ILE A 85 -4.52 2.18 16.37
N THR A 86 -4.92 3.04 15.42
CA THR A 86 -5.52 4.36 15.69
C THR A 86 -7.05 4.34 15.76
N ILE A 87 -7.70 3.26 15.31
CA ILE A 87 -9.15 3.10 15.43
C ILE A 87 -9.42 2.53 16.82
N PRO A 88 -10.13 3.25 17.72
CA PRO A 88 -10.56 2.68 18.98
C PRO A 88 -11.65 1.64 18.69
N LEU A 89 -11.23 0.41 18.43
CA LEU A 89 -12.14 -0.73 18.32
C LEU A 89 -12.70 -1.02 19.71
N SER A 90 -14.02 -1.15 19.80
CA SER A 90 -14.67 -1.54 21.04
C SER A 90 -14.20 -2.94 21.45
N ARG A 91 -14.21 -3.25 22.75
CA ARG A 91 -13.67 -4.50 23.32
C ARG A 91 -14.31 -5.77 22.73
N GLU A 92 -15.47 -5.65 22.10
CA GLU A 92 -16.21 -6.72 21.44
C GLU A 92 -15.69 -7.00 20.02
N GLU A 93 -15.19 -5.99 19.32
CA GLU A 93 -14.62 -6.11 17.97
C GLU A 93 -13.20 -6.69 17.98
N ILE A 94 -12.43 -6.44 19.04
CA ILE A 94 -11.09 -7.04 19.24
C ILE A 94 -11.18 -8.57 19.32
N LYS A 95 -12.23 -9.11 19.97
CA LYS A 95 -12.45 -10.57 20.04
C LYS A 95 -12.63 -11.20 18.65
N PHE A 96 -13.28 -10.50 17.72
CA PHE A 96 -13.47 -11.00 16.35
C PHE A 96 -12.15 -11.07 15.56
N ILE A 97 -11.27 -10.08 15.73
CA ILE A 97 -9.94 -10.07 15.08
C ILE A 97 -9.07 -11.19 15.65
N ASP A 98 -9.03 -11.37 16.97
CA ASP A 98 -8.27 -12.44 17.60
C ASP A 98 -8.73 -13.83 17.12
N ILE A 99 -10.05 -14.04 17.01
CA ILE A 99 -10.62 -15.29 16.49
C ILE A 99 -10.21 -15.51 15.02
N MET A 100 -10.26 -14.47 14.17
CA MET A 100 -9.87 -14.58 12.75
C MET A 100 -8.36 -14.87 12.60
N VAL A 101 -7.52 -14.21 13.39
CA VAL A 101 -6.06 -14.41 13.41
C VAL A 101 -5.67 -15.79 13.96
N MET A 102 -6.42 -16.30 14.94
CA MET A 102 -6.22 -17.66 15.47
C MET A 102 -6.76 -18.73 14.52
N SER A 103 -7.88 -18.49 13.84
CA SER A 103 -8.44 -19.43 12.86
C SER A 103 -7.55 -19.61 11.64
N ASN A 104 -6.85 -18.56 11.19
CA ASN A 104 -5.87 -18.66 10.09
C ASN A 104 -4.49 -19.20 10.54
N ARG A 105 -4.28 -19.39 11.85
CA ARG A 105 -3.07 -20.04 12.39
C ARG A 105 -3.22 -21.54 12.64
N CYS A 106 -4.42 -22.11 12.46
CA CYS A 106 -4.67 -23.55 12.62
C CYS A 106 -4.53 -24.37 11.32
N HIS A 107 -4.01 -23.81 10.23
CA HIS A 107 -3.76 -24.53 8.98
C HIS A 107 -2.29 -24.47 8.50
N ILE A 108 -1.33 -24.50 9.43
CA ILE A 108 0.07 -24.88 9.16
C ILE A 108 0.49 -25.92 10.20
#